data_AF-A0A5E6T955-F1
#
_entry.id   AF-A0A5E6T955-F1
#
_cell.length_a   1.000
_cell.length_b   1.000
_cell.length_c   1.000
_cell.angle_alpha   90.00
_cell.angle_beta   90.00
_cell.angle_gamma   90.00
#
_symmetry.space_group_name_H-M   'P 1'
#
loop_
_entity.id
_entity.type
_entity.pdbx_description
1 polymer ?
#
loop_
_entity_poly.entity_id
_entity_poly.type
_entity_poly.pdbx_seq_one_letter_code
_entity_poly.pdbx_strand_id
1 'polypeptide(L)'
;MNDTRKSHQPIACLNQALERNHQLFSEAQSLRCAALDILDRPYLDTSAFSQYQEKRRHADLKYDDAIEHLRSLMTKYQLPPQIQHFR
;
A
#
# COMPACT_ATOMS: atom_id res chain seq x y z
N MET A 1 15.86 -20.60 -31.63
CA MET A 1 14.74 -20.57 -30.65
C MET A 1 15.27 -20.10 -29.30
N ASN A 2 15.32 -18.78 -29.01
CA ASN A 2 15.67 -18.29 -27.67
C ASN A 2 15.22 -16.85 -27.33
N ASP A 3 14.69 -16.09 -28.28
CA ASP A 3 14.37 -14.67 -28.06
C ASP A 3 13.10 -14.41 -27.25
N THR A 4 12.17 -15.36 -27.17
CA THR A 4 10.89 -15.18 -26.47
C THR A 4 11.05 -15.13 -24.94
N ARG A 5 12.16 -15.65 -24.39
CA ARG A 5 12.39 -15.69 -22.92
C ARG A 5 12.88 -14.36 -22.36
N LYS A 6 13.61 -13.56 -23.14
CA LYS A 6 14.15 -12.26 -22.68
C LYS A 6 13.11 -11.15 -22.69
N SER A 7 12.14 -11.21 -23.62
CA SER A 7 11.11 -10.17 -23.78
C SER A 7 10.06 -10.17 -22.65
N HIS A 8 9.78 -11.32 -22.01
CA HIS A 8 8.77 -11.42 -20.96
C HIS A 8 9.29 -11.14 -19.53
N GLN A 9 10.60 -11.15 -19.32
CA GLN A 9 11.21 -10.95 -17.99
C GLN A 9 10.92 -9.57 -17.39
N PRO A 10 11.00 -8.44 -18.13
CA PRO A 10 10.65 -7.13 -17.59
C PRO A 10 9.19 -7.03 -17.12
N ILE A 11 8.26 -7.67 -17.83
CA ILE A 11 6.83 -7.68 -17.52
C ILE A 11 6.56 -8.52 -16.26
N ALA A 12 7.17 -9.71 -16.16
CA ALA A 12 7.03 -10.56 -14.98
C ALA A 12 7.58 -9.88 -13.72
N CYS A 13 8.75 -9.24 -13.81
CA CYS A 13 9.33 -8.48 -12.70
C CYS A 13 8.47 -7.28 -12.29
N LEU A 14 7.87 -6.57 -13.26
CA LEU A 14 6.95 -5.48 -12.97
C LEU A 14 5.69 -5.97 -12.26
N ASN A 15 5.07 -7.04 -12.76
CA ASN A 15 3.85 -7.60 -12.15
C ASN A 15 4.10 -8.03 -10.70
N GLN A 16 5.20 -8.74 -10.44
CA GLN A 16 5.56 -9.14 -9.08
C GLN A 16 5.79 -7.94 -8.16
N ALA A 17 6.42 -6.87 -8.66
CA ALA A 17 6.64 -5.67 -7.89
C ALA A 17 5.33 -4.91 -7.59
N LEU A 18 4.39 -4.88 -8.54
CA LEU A 18 3.05 -4.32 -8.35
C LEU A 18 2.22 -5.16 -7.37
N GLU A 19 2.30 -6.48 -7.42
CA GLU A 19 1.68 -7.35 -6.41
C GLU A 19 2.23 -7.06 -5.01
N ARG A 20 3.54 -6.87 -4.88
CA ARG A 20 4.13 -6.47 -3.60
C ARG A 20 3.65 -5.09 -3.16
N ASN A 21 3.49 -4.14 -4.07
CA ASN A 21 2.91 -2.83 -3.78
C ASN A 21 1.46 -2.95 -3.26
N HIS A 22 0.64 -3.78 -3.91
CA HIS A 22 -0.73 -4.06 -3.48
C HIS A 22 -0.78 -4.68 -2.07
N GLN A 23 0.14 -5.58 -1.74
CA GLN A 23 0.25 -6.13 -0.38
C GLN A 23 0.55 -5.05 0.66
N LEU A 24 1.48 -4.12 0.38
CA LEU A 24 1.78 -3.01 1.29
C LEU A 24 0.55 -2.12 1.55
N PHE A 25 -0.22 -1.79 0.50
CA PHE A 25 -1.49 -1.07 0.64
C PHE A 25 -2.52 -1.85 1.45
N SER A 26 -2.59 -3.17 1.26
CA SER A 26 -3.50 -4.05 2.02
C SER A 26 -3.13 -4.11 3.50
N GLU A 27 -1.84 -4.18 3.83
CA GLU A 27 -1.32 -4.12 5.19
C GLU A 27 -1.69 -2.78 5.85
N ALA A 28 -1.47 -1.66 5.15
CA ALA A 28 -1.82 -0.32 5.63
C ALA A 28 -3.33 -0.17 5.88
N GLN A 29 -4.16 -0.65 4.95
CA GLN A 29 -5.62 -0.63 5.07
C GLN A 29 -6.12 -1.50 6.24
N SER A 30 -5.54 -2.67 6.46
CA SER A 30 -5.86 -3.52 7.61
C SER A 30 -5.55 -2.81 8.94
N LEU A 31 -4.40 -2.13 9.03
CA LEU A 31 -4.06 -1.33 10.20
C LEU A 31 -5.07 -0.20 10.42
N ARG A 32 -5.48 0.49 9.35
CA ARG A 32 -6.48 1.56 9.38
C ARG A 32 -7.84 1.05 9.85
N CYS A 33 -8.35 -0.05 9.29
CA CYS A 33 -9.61 -0.65 9.73
C CYS A 33 -9.57 -1.00 11.21
N ALA A 34 -8.53 -1.70 11.66
CA ALA A 34 -8.43 -2.06 13.07
C ALA A 34 -8.12 -0.86 14.00
N ALA A 35 -7.74 0.31 13.48
CA ALA A 35 -7.74 1.55 14.24
C ALA A 35 -9.16 2.10 14.38
N LEU A 36 -9.96 2.07 13.32
CA LEU A 36 -11.36 2.49 13.35
C LEU A 36 -12.21 1.61 14.28
N ASP A 37 -11.96 0.29 14.31
CA ASP A 37 -12.63 -0.64 15.23
C ASP A 37 -12.43 -0.26 16.72
N ILE A 38 -11.39 0.51 17.06
CA ILE A 38 -11.17 1.03 18.41
C ILE A 38 -12.13 2.19 18.70
N LEU A 39 -12.37 3.05 17.71
CA LEU A 39 -13.30 4.18 17.83
C LEU A 39 -14.76 3.73 17.88
N ASP A 40 -15.09 2.60 17.25
CA ASP A 40 -16.45 2.04 17.24
C ASP A 40 -16.86 1.40 18.58
N ARG A 41 -15.97 1.37 19.58
CA ARG A 41 -16.27 0.83 20.90
C ARG A 41 -17.22 1.76 21.68
N PRO A 42 -18.25 1.23 22.35
CA PRO A 42 -19.25 2.04 23.05
C PRO A 42 -18.71 2.82 24.27
N TYR A 43 -17.52 2.47 24.77
CA TYR A 43 -16.86 3.15 25.88
C TYR A 43 -15.44 3.56 25.48
N LEU A 44 -15.34 4.57 24.62
CA LEU A 44 -14.05 5.13 24.22
C LEU A 44 -13.47 5.99 25.36
N ASP A 45 -12.42 5.48 26.01
CA ASP A 45 -11.64 6.23 27.00
C ASP A 45 -10.35 6.81 26.40
N THR A 46 -9.63 7.61 27.19
CA THR A 46 -8.37 8.24 26.76
C THR A 46 -7.29 7.23 26.37
N SER A 47 -7.29 6.04 26.99
CA SER A 47 -6.33 4.98 26.67
C SER A 47 -6.64 4.36 25.31
N ALA A 48 -7.90 4.03 25.06
CA ALA A 48 -8.39 3.54 23.78
C ALA A 48 -8.16 4.57 22.67
N PHE A 49 -8.40 5.86 22.93
CA PHE A 49 -8.09 6.92 21.98
C PHE A 49 -6.58 7.02 21.68
N SER A 50 -5.73 6.87 22.68
CA SER A 50 -4.26 6.84 22.49
C SER A 50 -3.83 5.66 21.62
N GLN A 51 -4.42 4.47 21.84
CA GLN A 51 -4.18 3.27 21.02
C GLN A 51 -4.64 3.48 19.57
N TYR A 52 -5.81 4.10 19.37
CA TYR A 52 -6.28 4.50 18.05
C TYR A 52 -5.25 5.40 17.36
N GLN A 53 -4.76 6.45 18.02
CA GLN A 53 -3.81 7.40 17.44
C GLN A 53 -2.49 6.72 17.03
N GLU A 54 -1.96 5.84 17.87
CA GLU A 54 -0.77 5.06 17.54
C GLU A 54 -0.99 4.19 16.31
N LYS A 55 -2.10 3.44 16.29
CA LYS A 55 -2.43 2.53 15.21
C LYS A 55 -2.71 3.26 13.89
N ARG A 56 -3.33 4.44 13.97
CA ARG A 56 -3.55 5.34 12.83
C ARG A 56 -2.23 5.84 12.25
N ARG A 57 -1.30 6.32 13.09
CA ARG A 57 0.05 6.73 12.66
C ARG A 57 0.80 5.58 11.99
N HIS A 58 0.70 4.37 12.53
CA HIS A 58 1.33 3.21 11.92
C HIS A 58 0.72 2.89 10.54
N ALA A 59 -0.60 2.97 10.39
CA ALA A 59 -1.25 2.82 9.09
C ALA A 59 -0.75 3.88 8.09
N ASP A 60 -0.62 5.13 8.51
CA ASP A 60 -0.15 6.24 7.66
C ASP A 60 1.30 6.00 7.18
N LEU A 61 2.21 5.59 8.08
CA LEU A 61 3.57 5.23 7.70
C LEU A 61 3.62 4.11 6.66
N LYS A 62 2.74 3.10 6.79
CA LYS A 62 2.64 2.00 5.82
C LYS A 62 2.08 2.45 4.47
N TYR A 63 1.18 3.42 4.46
CA TYR A 63 0.74 4.05 3.21
C TYR A 63 1.86 4.81 2.54
N ASP A 64 2.65 5.58 3.30
CA ASP A 64 3.80 6.30 2.77
C ASP A 64 4.82 5.35 2.14
N ASP A 65 5.14 4.23 2.81
CA ASP A 65 6.00 3.17 2.26
C ASP A 65 5.45 2.59 0.94
N ALA A 66 4.14 2.34 0.87
CA ALA A 66 3.49 1.83 -0.33
C ALA A 66 3.51 2.85 -1.48
N ILE A 67 3.29 4.12 -1.18
CA ILE A 67 3.32 5.21 -2.16
C ILE A 67 4.74 5.40 -2.69
N GLU A 68 5.75 5.43 -1.83
CA GLU A 68 7.16 5.54 -2.24
C GLU A 68 7.60 4.33 -3.09
N HIS A 69 7.17 3.13 -2.71
CA HIS A 69 7.43 1.94 -3.52
C HIS A 69 6.80 2.07 -4.91
N LEU A 70 5.55 2.52 -5.02
CA LEU A 70 4.89 2.74 -6.31
C LEU A 70 5.60 3.80 -7.15
N ARG A 71 6.00 4.93 -6.55
CA ARG A 71 6.76 5.99 -7.23
C ARG A 71 8.09 5.48 -7.81
N SER A 72 8.79 4.62 -7.06
CA SER A 72 10.01 3.97 -7.52
C SER A 72 9.77 3.06 -8.72
N LEU A 73 8.68 2.27 -8.71
CA LEU A 73 8.29 1.43 -9.84
C LEU A 73 7.92 2.26 -11.07
N MET A 74 7.16 3.33 -10.89
CA MET A 74 6.78 4.23 -11.98
C MET A 74 8.00 4.86 -12.63
N THR A 75 8.98 5.28 -11.83
CA THR A 75 10.26 5.83 -12.33
C THR A 75 11.07 4.78 -13.08
N LYS A 76 11.23 3.58 -12.49
CA LYS A 76 12.06 2.49 -13.05
C LYS A 76 11.51 1.94 -14.37
N TYR A 77 10.19 1.82 -14.49
CA TYR A 77 9.53 1.21 -15.65
C TYR A 77 8.87 2.25 -16.58
N GLN A 78 9.08 3.55 -16.32
CA GLN A 78 8.51 4.65 -17.12
C GLN A 78 6.99 4.53 -17.28
N LEU A 79 6.31 4.10 -16.22
CA LEU A 79 4.85 3.95 -16.25
C LEU A 79 4.21 5.34 -16.30
N PRO A 80 3.17 5.54 -17.12
CA PRO A 80 2.44 6.80 -17.10
C PRO A 80 1.83 7.01 -15.70
N PRO A 81 1.70 8.26 -15.23
CA PRO A 81 0.97 8.56 -14.02
C PRO A 81 -0.43 7.98 -14.13
N GLN A 82 -0.74 7.05 -13.24
CA GLN A 82 -2.06 6.44 -13.15
C GLN A 82 -3.00 7.54 -12.63
N ILE A 83 -3.66 8.27 -13.53
CA ILE A 83 -4.73 9.20 -13.17
C ILE A 83 -5.85 8.32 -12.60
N GLN A 84 -5.84 8.12 -11.29
CA GLN A 84 -6.95 7.50 -10.59
C GLN A 84 -8.11 8.48 -10.66
N HIS A 85 -9.01 8.27 -11.64
CA HIS A 85 -10.37 8.75 -11.55
C HIS A 85 -11.00 8.09 -10.32
N PHE A 86 -10.87 8.74 -9.16
CA PHE A 86 -11.75 8.51 -8.04
C PHE A 86 -13.16 8.91 -8.51
N ARG A 87 -14.02 7.92 -8.71
CA ARG A 87 -15.46 8.10 -8.84
C ARG A 87 -16.12 7.54 -7.59
#